data_AF-A0ABD0J9E4-F1
#
_entry.id   AF-A0ABD0J9E4-F1
#
_cell.length_a   1.000
_cell.length_b   1.000
_cell.length_c   1.000
_cell.angle_alpha   90.00
_cell.angle_beta   90.00
_cell.angle_gamma   90.00
#
_symmetry.space_group_name_H-M   'P 1'
#
loop_
_entity.id
_entity.type
_entity.pdbx_description
1 polymer ?
#
loop_
_entity_poly.entity_id
_entity_poly.type
_entity_poly.pdbx_seq_one_letter_code
_entity_poly.pdbx_strand_id
1 'polypeptide(L)'
;MSEEHGGGPQVDFGKPEADMQVEYIITDRDREAIMSVFVSGGMSSTTQRLVLFMKWDGDGASSETTDEEAEEARRKAIEEENARQNALWAERDRLGHELWQQKIREEWEERERREKEERERKEQEESEKREKQENLLKAATANENKTWHNPLAPAHYTGNTGSQQEIIRDINRCPFFAKTGACRFGDRCSRVHVRPESSTILLIPGMFESFELRKSATDDYDTGQE
;
A
#
# COMPACT_ATOMS: atom_id res chain seq x y z
N MET A 1 -11.41 7.80 11.50
CA MET A 1 -11.05 8.47 10.25
C MET A 1 -12.36 8.70 9.52
N SER A 2 -12.86 9.93 9.62
CA SER A 2 -14.18 10.33 9.13
C SER A 2 -14.03 10.73 7.66
N GLU A 3 -14.76 10.09 6.76
CA GLU A 3 -14.75 10.38 5.32
C GLU A 3 -15.73 11.51 5.01
N GLU A 4 -15.20 12.71 4.81
CA GLU A 4 -15.94 13.88 4.35
C GLU A 4 -16.20 13.77 2.85
N HIS A 5 -17.46 13.63 2.46
CA HIS A 5 -17.90 13.66 1.06
C HIS A 5 -18.09 15.12 0.62
N GLY A 6 -17.17 15.61 -0.22
CA GLY A 6 -17.23 16.95 -0.81
C GLY A 6 -18.30 17.04 -1.91
N GLY A 7 -19.28 17.90 -1.71
CA GLY A 7 -20.32 18.24 -2.69
C GLY A 7 -19.79 19.12 -3.82
N GLY A 8 -20.13 18.75 -5.06
CA GLY A 8 -19.92 19.58 -6.25
C GLY A 8 -20.99 20.68 -6.41
N PRO A 9 -20.72 21.71 -7.24
CA PRO A 9 -21.59 22.88 -7.35
C PRO A 9 -22.87 22.59 -8.14
N GLN A 10 -24.00 22.97 -7.54
CA GLN A 10 -25.34 22.89 -8.11
C GLN A 10 -25.58 24.10 -9.02
N VAL A 11 -25.80 23.87 -10.30
CA VAL A 11 -26.19 24.90 -11.29
C VAL A 11 -27.70 24.90 -11.44
N ASP A 12 -28.32 26.00 -11.00
CA ASP A 12 -29.75 26.29 -11.16
C ASP A 12 -30.08 26.60 -12.63
N PHE A 13 -30.88 25.75 -13.25
CA PHE A 13 -31.56 26.08 -14.50
C PHE A 13 -32.96 26.63 -14.17
N GLY A 14 -33.13 27.93 -14.39
CA GLY A 14 -34.40 28.63 -14.19
C GLY A 14 -35.56 27.96 -14.92
N LYS A 15 -36.69 27.82 -14.21
CA LYS A 15 -37.97 27.35 -14.76
C LYS A 15 -38.45 28.25 -15.90
N PRO A 16 -39.02 27.71 -16.98
CA PRO A 16 -39.97 28.47 -17.78
C PRO A 16 -41.36 28.46 -17.12
N GLU A 17 -41.92 29.66 -16.96
CA GLU A 17 -43.32 29.92 -16.59
C GLU A 17 -44.27 29.64 -17.78
N ALA A 18 -45.55 29.44 -17.41
CA ALA A 18 -46.75 29.22 -18.23
C ALA A 18 -47.09 27.76 -18.58
N ASP A 19 -47.77 27.10 -17.63
CA ASP A 19 -48.58 25.91 -17.90
C ASP A 19 -49.76 26.28 -18.81
N MET A 20 -49.62 26.02 -20.12
CA MET A 20 -50.73 26.01 -21.06
C MET A 20 -51.44 24.65 -20.97
N GLN A 21 -52.49 24.56 -20.15
CA GLN A 21 -53.32 23.35 -20.09
C GLN A 21 -54.21 23.27 -21.34
N VAL A 22 -53.84 22.39 -22.27
CA VAL A 22 -54.70 22.00 -23.40
C VAL A 22 -55.45 20.74 -22.99
N GLU A 23 -56.74 20.89 -22.68
CA GLU A 23 -57.61 19.74 -22.40
C GLU A 23 -58.18 19.20 -23.71
N TYR A 24 -57.82 17.97 -24.08
CA TYR A 24 -58.36 17.28 -25.25
C TYR A 24 -59.55 16.42 -24.83
N ILE A 25 -60.75 16.73 -25.33
CA ILE A 25 -61.93 15.89 -25.15
C ILE A 25 -62.14 15.11 -26.45
N ILE A 26 -61.83 13.82 -26.44
CA ILE A 26 -62.14 12.89 -27.53
C ILE A 26 -63.47 12.22 -27.17
N THR A 27 -64.56 12.62 -27.81
CA THR A 27 -65.83 11.88 -27.73
C THR A 27 -65.91 10.92 -28.91
N ASP A 28 -65.75 9.64 -28.66
CA ASP A 28 -65.91 8.59 -29.65
C ASP A 28 -67.41 8.29 -29.86
N ARG A 29 -67.95 8.83 -30.96
CA ARG A 29 -69.06 8.21 -31.69
C ARG A 29 -69.15 8.84 -33.08
N ASP A 30 -68.75 8.05 -34.07
CA ASP A 30 -68.77 8.32 -35.52
C ASP A 30 -67.70 9.29 -36.02
N ARG A 31 -66.49 8.76 -36.29
CA ARG A 31 -65.43 9.26 -37.22
C ARG A 31 -65.29 10.77 -37.47
N GLU A 32 -65.54 11.63 -36.47
CA GLU A 32 -65.31 13.07 -36.57
C GLU A 32 -64.57 13.55 -35.31
N ALA A 33 -63.26 13.75 -35.42
CA ALA A 33 -62.48 14.40 -34.38
C ALA A 33 -62.68 15.92 -34.50
N ILE A 34 -63.57 16.48 -33.69
CA ILE A 34 -63.77 17.93 -33.60
C ILE A 34 -62.75 18.50 -32.61
N MET A 35 -61.72 19.18 -33.11
CA MET A 35 -60.73 19.85 -32.26
C MET A 35 -61.27 21.24 -31.85
N SER A 36 -61.73 21.36 -30.60
CA SER A 36 -62.19 22.64 -30.04
C SER A 36 -61.14 23.24 -29.11
N VAL A 37 -60.53 24.36 -29.50
CA VAL A 37 -59.60 25.13 -28.66
C VAL A 37 -60.39 26.17 -27.88
N PHE A 38 -60.39 26.06 -26.55
CA PHE A 38 -61.01 27.04 -25.65
C PHE A 38 -59.96 28.04 -25.19
N VAL A 39 -60.12 29.32 -25.53
CA VAL A 39 -59.27 30.40 -25.03
C VAL A 39 -60.13 31.24 -24.08
N SER A 40 -59.96 31.05 -22.77
CA SER A 40 -60.61 31.89 -21.76
C SER A 40 -59.76 33.14 -21.49
N GLY A 41 -59.99 34.19 -22.26
CA GLY A 41 -59.52 35.56 -21.99
C GLY A 41 -60.72 36.46 -21.68
N GLY A 42 -60.70 37.11 -20.52
CA GLY A 42 -61.82 37.90 -20.00
C GLY A 42 -62.20 39.12 -20.85
N MET A 43 -63.49 39.45 -20.74
CA MET A 43 -64.12 40.75 -21.03
C MET A 43 -64.19 41.21 -22.49
N SER A 44 -64.97 40.50 -23.32
CA SER A 44 -66.08 41.07 -24.10
C SER A 44 -66.69 39.98 -24.98
N SER A 45 -68.02 39.99 -25.07
CA SER A 45 -68.83 38.96 -25.70
C SER A 45 -68.73 39.00 -27.22
N THR A 46 -67.90 38.15 -27.84
CA THR A 46 -68.18 37.62 -29.18
C THR A 46 -67.41 36.31 -29.41
N THR A 47 -68.02 35.18 -29.12
CA THR A 47 -67.44 33.85 -29.38
C THR A 47 -67.56 33.56 -30.88
N GLN A 48 -66.52 33.85 -31.67
CA GLN A 48 -66.47 33.44 -33.06
C GLN A 48 -65.93 32.00 -33.15
N ARG A 49 -66.81 31.09 -33.56
CA ARG A 49 -66.49 29.68 -33.80
C ARG A 49 -65.92 29.55 -35.21
N LEU A 50 -64.60 29.58 -35.34
CA LEU A 50 -63.91 29.25 -36.59
C LEU A 50 -63.73 27.74 -36.66
N VAL A 51 -64.57 27.07 -37.46
CA VAL A 51 -64.43 25.64 -37.75
C VAL A 51 -63.54 25.50 -38.98
N LEU A 52 -62.26 25.17 -38.76
CA LEU A 52 -61.35 24.77 -39.82
C LEU A 52 -61.57 23.28 -40.12
N PHE A 53 -62.30 22.99 -41.19
CA PHE A 53 -62.43 21.64 -41.74
C PHE A 53 -61.11 21.27 -42.43
N MET A 54 -60.22 20.57 -41.74
CA MET A 54 -59.11 19.87 -42.38
C MET A 54 -59.59 18.49 -42.82
N LYS A 55 -59.85 18.37 -44.13
CA LYS A 55 -60.11 17.09 -44.79
C LYS A 55 -58.79 16.32 -44.84
N TRP A 56 -58.65 15.29 -44.02
CA TRP A 56 -57.52 14.36 -44.08
C TRP A 56 -57.76 13.38 -45.22
N ASP A 57 -57.25 13.71 -46.41
CA ASP A 57 -57.20 12.76 -47.53
C ASP A 57 -56.00 11.83 -47.29
N GLY A 58 -56.30 10.70 -46.66
CA GLY A 58 -55.35 9.62 -46.44
C GLY A 58 -55.04 8.90 -47.75
N ASP A 59 -54.07 9.41 -48.49
CA ASP A 59 -53.31 8.66 -49.50
C ASP A 59 -51.97 8.24 -48.90
N GLY A 60 -52.03 7.33 -47.92
CA GLY A 60 -50.85 6.66 -47.37
C GLY A 60 -50.38 5.55 -48.30
N ALA A 61 -49.66 5.91 -49.36
CA ALA A 61 -48.99 4.95 -50.23
C ALA A 61 -47.79 5.57 -50.95
N SER A 62 -46.72 5.87 -50.19
CA SER A 62 -45.28 5.75 -50.56
C SER A 62 -44.40 6.76 -49.78
N SER A 63 -43.78 6.37 -48.66
CA SER A 63 -42.51 7.00 -48.19
C SER A 63 -41.79 6.26 -47.03
N GLU A 64 -42.22 5.08 -46.59
CA GLU A 64 -41.55 4.38 -45.46
C GLU A 64 -40.07 4.06 -45.74
N THR A 65 -39.70 3.81 -47.00
CA THR A 65 -38.31 3.53 -47.40
C THR A 65 -37.39 4.75 -47.28
N THR A 66 -37.91 5.96 -47.42
CA THR A 66 -37.09 7.18 -47.37
C THR A 66 -36.85 7.66 -45.93
N ASP A 67 -37.75 7.32 -45.01
CA ASP A 67 -37.61 7.69 -43.60
C ASP A 67 -36.61 6.77 -42.86
N GLU A 68 -36.58 5.48 -43.20
CA GLU A 68 -35.58 4.53 -42.69
C GLU A 68 -34.16 4.88 -43.17
N GLU A 69 -34.00 5.21 -44.46
CA GLU A 69 -32.72 5.68 -45.01
C GLU A 69 -32.25 6.98 -44.34
N ALA A 70 -33.17 7.90 -44.02
CA ALA A 70 -32.87 9.13 -43.31
C ALA A 70 -32.49 8.90 -41.84
N GLU A 71 -33.09 7.92 -41.17
CA GLU A 71 -32.73 7.52 -39.81
C GLU A 71 -31.38 6.81 -39.77
N GLU A 72 -31.10 5.93 -40.72
CA GLU A 72 -29.82 5.25 -40.87
C GLU A 72 -28.69 6.26 -41.15
N ALA A 73 -28.93 7.26 -41.99
CA ALA A 73 -27.99 8.36 -42.22
C ALA A 73 -27.70 9.16 -40.94
N ARG A 74 -28.71 9.41 -40.08
CA ARG A 74 -28.52 10.09 -38.79
C ARG A 74 -27.71 9.23 -37.81
N ARG A 75 -27.98 7.93 -37.73
CA ARG A 75 -27.24 6.97 -36.89
C ARG A 75 -25.78 6.91 -37.31
N LYS A 76 -25.52 6.80 -38.62
CA LYS A 76 -24.17 6.81 -39.18
C LYS A 76 -23.43 8.12 -38.91
N ALA A 77 -24.11 9.27 -39.02
CA ALA A 77 -23.51 10.56 -38.68
C ALA A 77 -23.14 10.67 -37.18
N ILE A 78 -23.98 10.13 -36.29
CA ILE A 78 -23.69 10.07 -34.84
C ILE A 78 -22.51 9.12 -34.57
N GLU A 79 -22.47 7.96 -35.22
CA GLU A 79 -21.38 6.99 -35.08
C GLU A 79 -20.05 7.55 -35.59
N GLU A 80 -20.05 8.23 -36.74
CA GLU A 80 -18.89 8.92 -37.27
C GLU A 80 -18.41 10.04 -36.33
N GLU A 81 -19.33 10.82 -35.74
CA GLU A 81 -18.97 11.86 -34.76
C GLU A 81 -18.41 11.26 -33.47
N ASN A 82 -19.02 10.20 -32.94
CA ASN A 82 -18.50 9.46 -31.79
C ASN A 82 -17.12 8.86 -32.08
N ALA A 83 -16.89 8.34 -33.28
CA ALA A 83 -15.59 7.83 -33.70
C ALA A 83 -14.54 8.94 -33.75
N ARG A 84 -14.89 10.14 -34.23
CA ARG A 84 -14.00 11.31 -34.19
C ARG A 84 -13.66 11.70 -32.76
N GLN A 85 -14.65 11.78 -31.87
CA GLN A 85 -14.42 12.12 -30.46
C GLN A 85 -13.56 11.05 -29.75
N ASN A 86 -13.85 9.77 -29.98
CA ASN A 86 -13.05 8.68 -29.43
C ASN A 86 -11.60 8.71 -29.91
N ALA A 87 -11.35 9.04 -31.18
CA ALA A 87 -10.00 9.21 -31.72
C ALA A 87 -9.26 10.37 -31.04
N LEU A 88 -9.91 11.51 -30.83
CA LEU A 88 -9.33 12.65 -30.11
C LEU A 88 -9.00 12.31 -28.65
N TRP A 89 -9.86 11.56 -27.97
CA TRP A 89 -9.63 11.10 -26.61
C TRP A 89 -8.46 10.12 -26.53
N ALA A 90 -8.37 9.17 -27.46
CA ALA A 90 -7.26 8.21 -27.52
C ALA A 90 -5.91 8.90 -27.72
N GLU A 91 -5.83 9.90 -28.61
CA GLU A 91 -4.61 10.71 -28.81
C GLU A 91 -4.23 11.51 -27.56
N ARG A 92 -5.22 12.14 -26.89
CA ARG A 92 -4.97 12.86 -25.63
C ARG A 92 -4.43 11.93 -24.54
N ASP A 93 -5.01 10.75 -24.40
CA ASP A 93 -4.61 9.78 -23.37
C ASP A 93 -3.22 9.22 -23.68
N ARG A 94 -2.90 8.98 -24.96
CA ARG A 94 -1.56 8.59 -25.40
C ARG A 94 -0.52 9.65 -25.05
N LEU A 95 -0.77 10.91 -25.41
CA LEU A 95 0.12 12.02 -25.08
C LEU A 95 0.27 12.17 -23.56
N GLY A 96 -0.82 12.05 -22.80
CA GLY A 96 -0.77 12.05 -21.34
C GLY A 96 0.11 10.94 -20.79
N HIS A 97 0.02 9.74 -21.35
CA HIS A 97 0.84 8.60 -20.95
C HIS A 97 2.32 8.80 -21.29
N GLU A 98 2.64 9.31 -22.48
CA GLU A 98 4.02 9.62 -22.89
C GLU A 98 4.65 10.70 -22.00
N LEU A 99 3.93 11.78 -21.70
CA LEU A 99 4.38 12.83 -20.78
C LEU A 99 4.58 12.29 -19.36
N TRP A 100 3.68 11.43 -18.89
CA TRP A 100 3.82 10.80 -17.59
C TRP A 100 5.05 9.89 -17.52
N GLN A 101 5.30 9.08 -18.57
CA GLN A 101 6.50 8.26 -18.66
C GLN A 101 7.78 9.09 -18.71
N GLN A 102 7.79 10.21 -19.45
CA GLN A 102 8.92 11.14 -19.48
C GLN A 102 9.18 11.74 -18.11
N LYS A 103 8.16 12.24 -17.43
CA LYS A 103 8.28 12.79 -16.08
C LYS A 103 8.84 11.77 -15.09
N ILE A 104 8.37 10.53 -15.14
CA ILE A 104 8.91 9.45 -14.31
C ILE A 104 10.40 9.24 -14.61
N ARG A 105 10.77 9.13 -15.88
CA ARG A 105 12.18 8.94 -16.27
C ARG A 105 13.07 10.07 -15.74
N GLU A 106 12.65 11.33 -15.90
CA GLU A 106 13.38 12.49 -15.40
C GLU A 106 13.52 12.47 -13.87
N GLU A 107 12.45 12.14 -13.13
CA GLU A 107 12.49 12.00 -11.67
C GLU A 107 13.43 10.88 -11.21
N TRP A 108 13.50 9.76 -11.95
CA TRP A 108 14.43 8.67 -11.68
C TRP A 108 15.89 9.07 -11.96
N GLU A 109 16.17 9.71 -13.09
CA GLU A 109 17.51 10.18 -13.46
C GLU A 109 18.03 11.24 -12.46
N GLU A 110 17.17 12.16 -12.01
CA GLU A 110 17.55 13.13 -10.99
C GLU A 110 17.85 12.45 -9.65
N ARG A 111 17.05 11.47 -9.24
CA ARG A 111 17.27 10.71 -8.01
C ARG A 111 18.60 9.95 -8.06
N GLU A 112 18.89 9.29 -9.18
CA GLU A 112 20.14 8.56 -9.38
C GLU A 112 21.36 9.50 -9.34
N ARG A 113 21.26 10.68 -9.97
CA ARG A 113 22.31 11.71 -9.90
C ARG A 113 22.57 12.16 -8.46
N ARG A 114 21.52 12.47 -7.69
CA ARG A 114 21.63 12.88 -6.29
C ARG A 114 22.27 11.78 -5.43
N GLU A 115 21.89 10.52 -5.64
CA GLU A 115 22.45 9.39 -4.91
C GLU A 115 23.94 9.19 -5.25
N LYS A 116 24.31 9.35 -6.52
CA LYS A 116 25.71 9.27 -6.96
C LYS A 116 26.57 10.38 -6.34
N GLU A 117 26.10 11.63 -6.38
CA GLU A 117 26.78 12.76 -5.74
C GLU A 117 26.93 12.58 -4.22
N GLU A 118 25.90 12.05 -3.54
CA GLU A 118 25.96 11.75 -2.11
C GLU A 118 26.96 10.64 -1.80
N ARG A 119 27.01 9.60 -2.64
CA ARG A 119 27.95 8.48 -2.50
C ARG A 119 29.38 8.95 -2.67
N GLU A 120 29.67 9.73 -3.72
CA GLU A 120 30.99 10.32 -3.95
C GLU A 120 31.40 11.25 -2.79
N ARG A 121 30.47 12.06 -2.25
CA ARG A 121 30.73 12.90 -1.08
C ARG A 121 31.08 12.08 0.17
N LYS A 122 30.36 10.98 0.43
CA LYS A 122 30.63 10.08 1.57
C LYS A 122 32.00 9.40 1.42
N GLU A 123 32.33 8.93 0.22
CA GLU A 123 33.63 8.32 -0.07
C GLU A 123 34.78 9.31 0.13
N GLN A 124 34.62 10.57 -0.28
CA GLN A 124 35.58 11.64 0.00
C GLN A 124 35.77 11.88 1.50
N GLU A 125 34.67 12.02 2.25
CA GLU A 125 34.72 12.24 3.70
C GLU A 125 35.38 11.05 4.43
N GLU A 126 35.08 9.82 4.02
CA GLU A 126 35.70 8.61 4.56
C GLU A 126 37.19 8.53 4.23
N SER A 127 37.58 8.85 2.99
CA SER A 127 38.97 8.94 2.58
C SER A 127 39.74 9.96 3.41
N GLU A 128 39.20 11.16 3.60
CA GLU A 128 39.81 12.19 4.45
C GLU A 128 39.94 11.75 5.91
N LYS A 129 38.91 11.10 6.46
CA LYS A 129 38.94 10.56 7.83
C LYS A 129 40.02 9.50 7.98
N ARG A 130 40.13 8.59 7.00
CA ARG A 130 41.14 7.56 6.96
C ARG A 130 42.54 8.15 6.87
N GLU A 131 42.74 9.16 6.01
CA GLU A 131 44.03 9.85 5.89
C GLU A 131 44.39 10.60 7.20
N LYS A 132 43.43 11.28 7.83
CA LYS A 132 43.62 11.92 9.15
C LYS A 132 44.01 10.90 10.21
N GLN A 133 43.35 9.74 10.24
CA GLN A 133 43.68 8.65 11.17
C GLN A 133 45.08 8.09 10.91
N GLU A 134 45.43 7.86 9.64
CA GLU A 134 46.75 7.37 9.24
C GLU A 134 47.85 8.37 9.60
N ASN A 135 47.64 9.67 9.33
CA ASN A 135 48.59 10.73 9.70
C ASN A 135 48.75 10.83 11.22
N LEU A 136 47.67 10.69 12.00
CA LEU A 136 47.73 10.66 13.46
C LEU A 136 48.53 9.44 13.96
N LEU A 137 48.29 8.25 13.40
CA LEU A 137 49.04 7.02 13.70
C LEU A 137 50.52 7.21 13.39
N LYS A 138 50.86 7.72 12.19
CA LYS A 138 52.25 8.00 11.79
C LYS A 138 52.92 8.99 12.75
N ALA A 139 52.24 10.08 13.11
CA ALA A 139 52.75 11.07 14.06
C ALA A 139 52.97 10.47 15.46
N ALA A 140 52.06 9.61 15.93
CA ALA A 140 52.21 8.90 17.19
C ALA A 140 53.40 7.91 17.18
N THR A 141 53.64 7.24 16.06
CA THR A 141 54.77 6.29 15.89
C THR A 141 56.10 6.96 15.51
N ALA A 142 56.10 8.24 15.14
CA ALA A 142 57.30 8.95 14.66
C ALA A 142 58.37 9.15 15.76
N ASN A 143 58.01 8.99 17.04
CA ASN A 143 58.92 9.06 18.18
C ASN A 143 58.93 7.74 18.95
N GLU A 144 59.31 6.64 18.29
CA GLU A 144 59.52 5.38 18.97
C GLU A 144 60.95 5.29 19.53
N ASN A 145 61.08 5.59 20.82
CA ASN A 145 62.06 4.94 21.70
C ASN A 145 61.28 4.10 22.73
N LYS A 146 61.52 2.79 22.68
CA LYS A 146 61.18 1.70 23.62
C LYS A 146 59.70 1.28 23.71
N THR A 147 59.41 0.21 22.96
CA THR A 147 59.00 -1.09 23.52
C THR A 147 57.86 -1.00 24.55
N TRP A 148 56.69 -0.57 24.11
CA TRP A 148 55.47 -0.77 24.90
C TRP A 148 55.07 -2.25 24.81
N HIS A 149 55.51 -3.05 25.78
CA HIS A 149 55.00 -4.40 25.97
C HIS A 149 53.77 -4.35 26.88
N ASN A 150 52.69 -4.98 26.43
CA ASN A 150 51.61 -5.39 27.32
C ASN A 150 52.24 -6.26 28.43
N PRO A 151 52.15 -5.89 29.72
CA PRO A 151 52.74 -6.67 30.79
C PRO A 151 52.24 -8.12 30.70
N LEU A 152 53.13 -9.08 30.99
CA LEU A 152 52.75 -10.48 31.06
C LEU A 152 51.55 -10.62 32.00
N ALA A 153 50.51 -11.29 31.51
CA ALA A 153 49.31 -11.56 32.30
C ALA A 153 49.73 -12.18 33.65
N PRO A 154 49.12 -11.77 34.77
CA PRO A 154 49.49 -12.27 36.09
C PRO A 154 49.46 -13.80 36.15
N ALA A 155 50.40 -14.41 36.88
CA ALA A 155 50.64 -15.87 36.91
C ALA A 155 49.42 -16.73 37.29
N HIS A 156 48.36 -16.14 37.87
CA HIS A 156 47.12 -16.85 38.17
C HIS A 156 46.23 -17.12 36.93
N TYR A 157 46.54 -16.51 35.78
CA TYR A 157 45.86 -16.77 34.50
C TYR A 157 46.63 -17.77 33.61
N THR A 158 47.95 -17.85 33.75
CA THR A 158 48.80 -18.80 33.03
C THR A 158 49.10 -19.99 33.94
N GLY A 159 48.32 -21.06 33.80
CA GLY A 159 48.34 -22.23 34.69
C GLY A 159 49.61 -23.09 34.68
N ASN A 160 50.81 -22.50 34.63
CA ASN A 160 52.06 -23.27 34.56
C ASN A 160 53.20 -22.83 35.51
N THR A 161 53.08 -21.76 36.30
CA THR A 161 54.15 -21.39 37.25
C THR A 161 53.62 -20.79 38.56
N GLY A 162 53.26 -21.66 39.50
CA GLY A 162 52.91 -21.28 40.88
C GLY A 162 52.15 -22.43 41.55
N SER A 163 52.76 -23.06 42.55
CA SER A 163 52.18 -24.10 43.43
C SER A 163 51.16 -25.04 42.75
N GLN A 164 51.68 -26.12 42.15
CA GLN A 164 50.88 -27.21 41.56
C GLN A 164 49.69 -27.67 42.42
N GLN A 165 49.69 -27.47 43.74
CA GLN A 165 48.62 -27.99 44.60
C GLN A 165 47.29 -27.23 44.57
N GLU A 166 47.24 -25.95 44.14
CA GLU A 166 46.00 -25.15 44.19
C GLU A 166 45.36 -24.92 42.82
N ILE A 167 46.14 -24.68 41.76
CA ILE A 167 45.62 -24.47 40.40
C ILE A 167 45.16 -25.79 39.74
N ILE A 168 45.78 -26.93 40.07
CA ILE A 168 45.38 -28.25 39.55
C ILE A 168 43.96 -28.64 39.99
N ARG A 169 43.47 -28.08 41.11
CA ARG A 169 42.12 -28.38 41.62
C ARG A 169 41.02 -27.82 40.72
N ASP A 170 41.28 -26.75 39.98
CA ASP A 170 40.24 -26.08 39.19
C ASP A 170 40.18 -26.57 37.73
N ILE A 171 41.27 -27.14 37.19
CA ILE A 171 41.29 -27.69 35.82
C ILE A 171 40.42 -28.96 35.72
N ASN A 172 40.35 -29.76 36.79
CA ASN A 172 39.57 -30.99 36.84
C ASN A 172 38.09 -30.78 37.21
N ARG A 173 37.71 -29.57 37.63
CA ARG A 173 36.32 -29.24 37.98
C ARG A 173 35.53 -28.88 36.74
N CYS A 174 34.27 -29.30 36.69
CA CYS A 174 33.37 -28.87 35.62
C CYS A 174 33.07 -27.37 35.77
N PRO A 175 33.42 -26.49 34.80
CA PRO A 175 33.19 -25.05 34.92
C PRO A 175 31.69 -24.73 34.93
N PHE A 176 30.87 -25.55 34.25
CA PHE A 176 29.43 -25.43 34.28
C PHE A 176 28.89 -25.74 35.66
N PHE A 177 29.23 -26.90 36.24
CA PHE A 177 28.78 -27.27 37.58
C PHE A 177 29.31 -26.31 38.67
N ALA A 178 30.56 -25.87 38.56
CA ALA A 178 31.18 -24.96 39.52
C ALA A 178 30.52 -23.57 39.53
N LYS A 179 30.09 -23.06 38.37
CA LYS A 179 29.46 -21.74 38.25
C LYS A 179 27.94 -21.78 38.49
N THR A 180 27.25 -22.79 37.97
CA THR A 180 25.77 -22.82 37.94
C THR A 180 25.15 -23.87 38.85
N GLY A 181 25.95 -24.77 39.43
CA GLY A 181 25.46 -25.91 40.21
C GLY A 181 24.80 -27.01 39.37
N ALA A 182 24.77 -26.88 38.03
CA ALA A 182 24.13 -27.85 37.13
C ALA A 182 24.97 -28.09 35.87
N CYS A 183 24.95 -29.33 35.37
CA CYS A 183 25.68 -29.73 34.17
C CYS A 183 24.80 -30.64 33.32
N ARG A 184 24.76 -30.42 32.00
CA ARG A 184 23.97 -31.22 31.04
C ARG A 184 24.30 -32.72 31.04
N PHE A 185 25.51 -33.06 31.45
CA PHE A 185 25.98 -34.45 31.49
C PHE A 185 25.69 -35.13 32.83
N GLY A 186 25.23 -34.37 33.84
CA GLY A 186 24.98 -34.88 35.18
C GLY A 186 26.20 -35.64 35.72
N ASP A 187 25.98 -36.79 36.34
CA ASP A 187 27.05 -37.61 36.91
C ASP A 187 27.89 -38.35 35.86
N ARG A 188 27.48 -38.32 34.58
CA ARG A 188 28.27 -38.86 33.45
C ARG A 188 29.26 -37.84 32.88
N CYS A 189 29.43 -36.69 33.53
CA CYS A 189 30.43 -35.72 33.10
C CYS A 189 31.84 -36.30 33.25
N SER A 190 32.71 -36.02 32.28
CA SER A 190 34.14 -36.39 32.38
C SER A 190 34.91 -35.55 33.40
N ARG A 191 34.31 -34.48 33.92
CA ARG A 191 34.90 -33.56 34.90
C ARG A 191 34.22 -33.70 36.26
N VAL A 192 34.94 -33.37 37.33
CA VAL A 192 34.46 -33.56 38.70
C VAL A 192 33.40 -32.53 39.06
N HIS A 193 32.29 -33.00 39.63
CA HIS A 193 31.22 -32.18 40.23
C HIS A 193 31.37 -32.21 41.75
N VAL A 194 31.82 -31.11 42.36
CA VAL A 194 31.98 -31.01 43.83
C VAL A 194 30.73 -30.36 44.42
N ARG A 195 29.95 -31.13 45.18
CA ARG A 195 28.82 -30.60 45.97
C ARG A 195 29.32 -30.23 47.36
N PRO A 196 29.24 -28.96 47.79
CA PRO A 196 29.62 -28.60 49.15
C PRO A 196 28.64 -29.22 50.16
N GLU A 197 29.14 -29.66 51.31
CA GLU A 197 28.32 -30.24 52.40
C GLU A 197 27.41 -29.19 53.07
N SER A 198 27.81 -27.92 53.01
CA SER A 198 27.03 -26.78 53.47
C SER A 198 27.07 -25.66 52.42
N SER A 199 25.90 -25.18 52.00
CA SER A 199 25.78 -24.00 51.14
C SER A 199 24.60 -23.12 51.57
N THR A 200 24.70 -21.83 51.32
CA THR A 200 23.60 -20.87 51.51
C THR A 200 22.54 -20.96 50.40
N ILE A 201 22.87 -21.64 49.30
CA ILE A 201 22.02 -21.82 48.12
C ILE A 201 21.61 -23.29 48.04
N LEU A 202 20.31 -23.55 47.94
CA LEU A 202 19.74 -24.88 47.72
C LEU A 202 19.30 -25.01 46.26
N LEU A 203 19.64 -26.12 45.62
CA LEU A 203 19.20 -26.46 44.27
C LEU A 203 18.13 -27.55 44.33
N ILE A 204 16.92 -27.24 43.88
CA ILE A 204 15.80 -28.19 43.80
C ILE A 204 15.54 -28.49 42.31
N PRO A 205 16.05 -29.61 41.77
CA PRO A 205 15.83 -29.95 40.37
C PRO A 205 14.34 -30.21 40.11
N GLY A 206 13.80 -29.65 39.03
CA GLY A 206 12.40 -29.87 38.64
C GLY A 206 11.37 -29.18 39.56
N MET A 207 11.78 -28.20 40.37
CA MET A 207 10.86 -27.49 41.28
C MET A 207 9.73 -26.74 40.56
N PHE A 208 10.00 -26.22 39.36
CA PHE A 208 9.04 -25.45 38.59
C PHE A 208 8.61 -26.24 37.35
N GLU A 209 7.35 -26.68 37.35
CA GLU A 209 6.66 -27.25 36.19
C GLU A 209 5.48 -26.34 35.85
N SER A 210 5.50 -25.74 34.66
CA SER A 210 4.38 -24.94 34.16
C SER A 210 3.55 -25.75 33.18
N PHE A 211 2.27 -25.39 33.03
CA PHE A 211 1.36 -26.04 32.08
C PHE A 211 1.87 -26.00 30.63
N GLU A 212 2.57 -24.92 30.25
CA GLU A 212 3.17 -24.76 28.92
C GLU A 212 4.40 -25.66 28.72
N LEU A 213 5.29 -25.76 29.73
CA LEU A 213 6.43 -26.68 29.67
C LEU A 213 5.98 -28.15 29.62
N ARG A 214 4.89 -28.50 30.30
CA ARG A 214 4.31 -29.85 30.27
C ARG A 214 3.76 -30.22 28.88
N LYS A 215 3.23 -29.24 28.15
CA LYS A 215 2.75 -29.44 26.77
C LYS A 215 3.90 -29.68 25.79
N SER A 216 5.01 -28.96 25.91
CA SER A 216 6.17 -29.16 25.01
C SER A 216 6.86 -30.53 25.13
N ALA A 217 6.57 -31.29 26.19
CA ALA A 217 7.05 -32.66 26.34
C ALA A 217 6.14 -33.70 25.65
N THR A 218 4.92 -33.31 25.27
CA THR A 218 4.05 -34.15 24.44
C THR A 218 4.38 -33.82 22.99
N ASP A 219 4.97 -34.77 22.29
CA ASP A 219 5.42 -34.58 20.91
C ASP A 219 4.18 -34.47 19.99
N ASP A 220 3.78 -33.24 19.62
CA ASP A 220 2.62 -32.95 18.78
C ASP A 220 2.81 -33.39 17.30
N TYR A 221 3.89 -34.11 16.99
CA TYR A 221 4.21 -34.61 15.65
C TYR A 221 3.70 -36.03 15.34
N ASP A 222 2.76 -36.58 16.12
CA ASP A 222 1.98 -37.76 15.72
C ASP A 222 0.68 -37.36 15.03
N THR A 223 0.78 -36.55 13.97
CA THR A 223 -0.31 -36.24 13.04
C THR A 223 0.04 -36.80 11.66
N GLY A 224 -0.07 -38.12 11.51
CA GLY A 224 0.25 -38.73 10.23
C GLY A 224 -0.02 -40.22 10.11
N GLN A 225 -1.19 -40.71 10.52
CA GLN A 225 -1.77 -41.95 9.97
C GLN A 225 -3.30 -41.86 9.95
N GLU A 226 -3.87 -41.66 8.76
CA GLU A 226 -5.10 -42.29 8.26
C GLU A 226 -5.19 -42.13 6.73
#